data_AF-A0A974Z1L1-F1
#
_entry.id   AF-A0A974Z1L1-F1
#
_cell.length_a   1.000
_cell.length_b   1.000
_cell.length_c   1.000
_cell.angle_alpha   90.00
_cell.angle_beta   90.00
_cell.angle_gamma   90.00
#
_symmetry.space_group_name_H-M   'P 1'
#
loop_
_entity.id
_entity.type
_entity.pdbx_description
1 polymer ?
#
loop_
_entity_poly.entity_id
_entity_poly.type
_entity_poly.pdbx_seq_one_letter_code
_entity_poly.pdbx_strand_id
1 'polypeptide(L)'
;MLQIIRVDILDGQTLDVELNNGHLILFDTKRLPKENSSYDKLRDLELLPRPSTDGQSVYWRDGTRLALGEIMALLNKQDSNE
;
A
#
# COMPACT_ATOMS: atom_id res chain seq x y z
N MET A 1 11.91 2.22 15.02
CA MET A 1 10.59 1.78 14.53
C MET A 1 10.55 2.05 13.03
N LEU A 2 10.02 1.10 12.25
CA LEU A 2 9.89 1.26 10.80
C LEU A 2 8.87 2.34 10.47
N GLN A 3 9.23 3.25 9.56
CA GLN A 3 8.37 4.37 9.14
C GLN A 3 8.43 4.54 7.64
N ILE A 4 7.29 4.91 7.03
CA ILE A 4 7.20 5.28 5.62
C ILE A 4 7.67 6.72 5.46
N ILE A 5 8.78 6.94 4.75
CA ILE A 5 9.32 8.28 4.51
C ILE A 5 8.86 8.86 3.18
N ARG A 6 8.51 8.00 2.22
CA ARG A 6 7.97 8.40 0.92
C ARG A 6 7.03 7.32 0.40
N VAL A 7 6.02 7.76 -0.34
CA VAL A 7 5.19 6.88 -1.15
C VAL A 7 4.91 7.53 -2.50
N ASP A 8 4.97 6.75 -3.57
CA ASP A 8 4.62 7.15 -4.93
C ASP A 8 3.88 6.03 -5.66
N ILE A 9 3.41 6.31 -6.88
CA ILE A 9 2.80 5.30 -7.75
C ILE A 9 3.75 4.99 -8.89
N LEU A 10 4.12 3.72 -9.04
CA LEU A 10 5.03 3.26 -10.09
C LEU A 10 4.30 3.06 -11.44
N ASP A 11 3.17 2.36 -11.44
CA ASP A 11 2.48 1.94 -12.68
C ASP A 11 0.94 1.94 -12.54
N GLY A 12 0.35 3.06 -12.15
CA GLY A 12 -1.11 3.19 -11.99
C GLY A 12 -1.71 2.37 -10.85
N GLN A 13 -1.08 1.28 -10.42
CA GLN A 13 -1.59 0.31 -9.46
C GLN A 13 -0.56 -0.17 -8.42
N THR A 14 0.74 -0.08 -8.72
CA THR A 14 1.79 -0.41 -7.76
C THR A 14 2.21 0.81 -6.98
N LEU A 15 2.19 0.68 -5.65
CA LEU A 15 2.77 1.64 -4.73
C LEU A 15 4.25 1.38 -4.57
N ASP A 16 5.05 2.43 -4.72
CA ASP A 16 6.46 2.46 -4.35
C ASP A 16 6.58 3.12 -2.97
N VAL A 17 6.86 2.32 -1.94
CA VAL A 17 6.88 2.73 -0.54
C VAL A 17 8.31 2.66 -0.02
N GLU A 18 8.88 3.82 0.32
CA GLU A 18 10.22 3.95 0.87
C GLU A 18 10.17 4.03 2.39
N LEU A 19 11.03 3.25 3.04
CA LEU A 19 11.12 3.15 4.48
C LEU A 19 12.34 3.89 5.03
N ASN A 20 12.26 4.35 6.27
CA ASN A 20 13.35 5.07 6.96
C ASN A 20 14.65 4.26 7.13
N ASN A 21 14.62 2.94 6.92
CA ASN A 21 15.79 2.08 6.95
C ASN A 21 16.44 1.88 5.56
N GLY A 22 15.95 2.58 4.53
CA GLY A 22 16.45 2.49 3.16
C GLY A 22 15.86 1.33 2.34
N HIS A 23 14.94 0.53 2.90
CA HIS A 23 14.24 -0.49 2.13
C HIS A 23 13.09 0.11 1.29
N LEU A 24 12.86 -0.49 0.14
CA LEU A 24 11.74 -0.20 -0.75
C LEU A 24 10.76 -1.37 -0.75
N ILE A 25 9.48 -1.05 -0.70
CA ILE A 25 8.38 -2.01 -0.85
C ILE A 25 7.60 -1.63 -2.09
N LEU A 26 7.48 -2.58 -3.02
CA LEU A 26 6.56 -2.49 -4.13
C LEU A 26 5.28 -3.25 -3.77
N PHE A 27 4.16 -2.54 -3.68
CA PHE A 27 2.88 -3.10 -3.28
C PHE A 27 1.81 -2.88 -4.35
N ASP A 28 1.37 -3.96 -4.99
CA ASP A 28 0.27 -3.96 -5.95
C ASP A 28 -1.08 -3.89 -5.21
N THR A 29 -1.85 -2.82 -5.41
CA THR A 29 -3.14 -2.63 -4.73
C THR A 29 -4.20 -3.66 -5.14
N LYS A 30 -4.02 -4.38 -6.26
CA LYS A 30 -4.90 -5.51 -6.62
C LYS A 30 -4.84 -6.67 -5.61
N ARG A 31 -3.80 -6.71 -4.77
CA ARG A 31 -3.63 -7.71 -3.70
C ARG A 31 -4.49 -7.44 -2.47
N LEU A 32 -5.15 -6.28 -2.40
CA LEU A 32 -5.99 -5.95 -1.25
C LEU A 32 -7.16 -6.96 -1.10
N PRO A 33 -7.54 -7.37 0.13
CA PRO A 33 -8.55 -8.40 0.37
C PRO A 33 -9.93 -8.04 -0.16
N LYS A 34 -10.55 -8.92 -0.97
CA LYS A 34 -11.86 -8.68 -1.61
C LYS A 34 -13.00 -8.49 -0.61
N GLU A 35 -12.83 -9.03 0.58
CA GLU A 35 -13.80 -8.97 1.68
C GLU A 35 -13.87 -7.56 2.31
N ASN A 36 -12.87 -6.71 2.09
CA ASN A 36 -12.86 -5.34 2.59
C ASN A 36 -13.20 -4.34 1.47
N SER A 37 -14.43 -3.83 1.49
CA SER A 37 -14.95 -2.90 0.49
C SER A 37 -14.31 -1.50 0.53
N SER A 38 -13.65 -1.13 1.63
CA SER A 38 -12.91 0.14 1.69
C SER A 38 -11.77 0.21 0.66
N TYR A 39 -11.31 -0.95 0.18
CA TYR A 39 -10.25 -1.07 -0.82
C TYR A 39 -10.76 -1.25 -2.25
N ASP A 40 -12.09 -1.35 -2.48
CA ASP A 40 -12.65 -1.55 -3.82
C ASP A 40 -12.12 -0.52 -4.81
N LYS A 41 -12.15 0.76 -4.40
CA LYS A 41 -11.62 1.87 -5.22
C LYS A 41 -10.13 1.71 -5.54
N LEU A 42 -9.32 1.23 -4.60
CA LEU A 42 -7.88 1.05 -4.84
C LEU A 42 -7.60 -0.11 -5.79
N ARG A 43 -8.49 -1.11 -5.89
CA ARG A 43 -8.35 -2.22 -6.83
C ARG A 43 -8.83 -1.91 -8.23
N ASP A 44 -9.93 -1.16 -8.31
CA ASP A 44 -10.71 -1.01 -9.55
C ASP A 44 -10.30 0.22 -10.36
N LEU A 45 -9.56 1.17 -9.77
CA LEU A 45 -9.04 2.34 -10.47
C LEU A 45 -7.87 1.96 -11.38
N GLU A 46 -7.99 2.25 -12.68
CA GLU A 46 -6.88 2.12 -13.65
C GLU A 46 -5.68 3.01 -13.30
N LEU A 47 -5.94 4.15 -12.65
CA LEU A 47 -4.95 5.12 -12.23
C LEU A 47 -5.25 5.56 -10.79
N LEU A 48 -4.40 5.10 -9.87
CA LEU A 48 -4.48 5.48 -8.48
C LEU A 48 -4.28 7.01 -8.32
N PRO A 49 -5.08 7.67 -7.47
CA PRO A 49 -4.80 9.03 -7.08
C PRO A 49 -3.52 9.07 -6.24
N ARG A 50 -2.77 10.17 -6.33
CA ARG A 50 -1.50 10.32 -5.61
C ARG A 50 -1.69 10.09 -4.11
N PRO A 51 -1.01 9.10 -3.51
CA PRO A 51 -1.08 8.83 -2.09
C PRO A 51 -0.26 9.85 -1.29
N SER A 52 -0.55 9.90 0.01
CA SER A 52 0.24 10.60 1.01
C SER A 52 0.62 9.63 2.14
N THR A 53 1.59 10.02 2.97
CA THR A 53 2.02 9.26 4.15
C THR A 53 2.13 10.15 5.39
N ASP A 54 1.89 9.56 6.55
CA ASP A 54 2.11 10.16 7.87
C ASP A 54 3.21 9.43 8.66
N GLY A 55 3.96 8.56 7.97
CA GLY A 55 4.99 7.73 8.57
C GLY A 55 4.50 6.35 9.00
N GLN A 56 3.20 6.13 9.14
CA GLN A 56 2.63 4.86 9.61
C GLN A 56 1.61 4.25 8.64
N SER A 57 1.02 5.04 7.76
CA SER A 57 0.10 4.56 6.75
C SER A 57 0.27 5.30 5.42
N VAL A 58 -0.07 4.60 4.34
CA VAL A 58 -0.41 5.22 3.06
C VAL A 58 -1.88 5.63 3.11
N TYR A 59 -2.20 6.85 2.67
CA TYR A 59 -3.58 7.34 2.67
C TYR A 59 -3.92 8.18 1.45
N TRP A 60 -5.22 8.22 1.13
CA TRP A 60 -5.78 8.96 0.01
C TRP A 60 -6.81 9.98 0.49
N ARG A 61 -7.14 10.95 -0.38
CA ARG A 61 -8.08 12.04 -0.06
C ARG A 61 -9.51 11.57 0.22
N ASP A 62 -9.89 10.40 -0.28
CA ASP A 62 -11.20 9.81 -0.06
C ASP A 62 -11.36 9.13 1.30
N GLY A 63 -10.29 9.14 2.12
CA GLY A 63 -10.28 8.59 3.47
C GLY A 63 -9.78 7.15 3.54
N THR A 64 -9.49 6.50 2.40
CA THR A 64 -8.91 5.16 2.41
C THR A 64 -7.50 5.22 2.99
N ARG A 65 -7.16 4.23 3.83
CA ARG A 65 -5.87 4.12 4.50
C ARG A 65 -5.40 2.68 4.48
N LEU A 66 -4.09 2.52 4.35
CA LEU A 66 -3.40 1.25 4.39
C LEU A 66 -2.21 1.37 5.33
N ALA A 67 -2.27 0.73 6.50
CA ALA A 67 -1.21 0.81 7.49
C ALA A 67 0.02 0.00 7.05
N LEU A 68 1.22 0.45 7.43
CA LEU A 68 2.46 -0.28 7.14
C LEU A 68 2.42 -1.72 7.65
N GLY A 69 1.83 -1.94 8.84
CA GLY A 69 1.63 -3.28 9.38
C GLY A 69 0.72 -4.16 8.51
N GLU A 70 -0.31 -3.59 7.90
CA GLU A 70 -1.20 -4.31 6.97
C GLU A 70 -0.48 -4.66 5.67
N ILE A 71 0.31 -3.73 5.11
CA ILE A 71 1.15 -3.98 3.93
C ILE A 71 2.08 -5.18 4.20
N MET A 72 2.80 -5.15 5.33
CA MET A 72 3.72 -6.22 5.71
C MET A 72 2.98 -7.56 5.92
N ALA A 73 1.81 -7.55 6.57
CA ALA A 73 1.02 -8.76 6.77
C ALA A 73 0.54 -9.37 5.45
N LEU A 74 0.10 -8.53 4.50
CA LEU A 74 -0.34 -8.97 3.18
C LEU A 74 0.82 -9.55 2.35
N LEU A 75 2.02 -8.98 2.46
CA LEU A 75 3.22 -9.52 1.83
C LEU A 75 3.62 -10.87 2.43
N ASN A 76 3.69 -10.97 3.76
CA ASN A 76 4.06 -12.21 4.46
C ASN A 76 3.07 -13.37 4.23
N LYS A 77 1.78 -13.05 4.06
CA LYS A 77 0.75 -14.05 3.75
C LYS A 77 0.99 -14.71 2.39
N GLN A 78 1.72 -14.07 1.48
CA GLN A 78 2.06 -14.63 0.17
C GLN A 78 3.26 -15.58 0.24
N ASP A 79 4.28 -15.27 1.04
CA ASP A 79 5.44 -16.17 1.23
C ASP A 79 5.06 -17.49 1.90
N SER A 80 3.91 -17.54 2.59
CA SER A 80 3.41 -18.77 3.23
C SER A 80 2.61 -19.69 2.29
N ASN A 81 2.49 -19.33 1.00
CA ASN A 81 1.69 -20.03 0.01
C ASN A 81 2.54 -20.73 -1.08
N GLU A 82 3.81 -21.04 -0.77
CA GLU A 82 4.68 -21.96 -1.53
C GLU A 82 4.64 -23.39 -0.96
#